data_AF-A0A1V4UJ21-F1
#
_entry.id   AF-A0A1V4UJ21-F1
#
_cell.length_a   1.000
_cell.length_b   1.000
_cell.length_c   1.000
_cell.angle_alpha   90.00
_cell.angle_beta   90.00
_cell.angle_gamma   90.00
#
_symmetry.space_group_name_H-M   'P 1'
#
loop_
_entity.id
_entity.type
_entity.pdbx_description
1 polymer ?
#
loop_
_entity_poly.entity_id
_entity_poly.type
_entity_poly.pdbx_seq_one_letter_code
_entity_poly.pdbx_strand_id
1 'polypeptide(L)'
;MNPKVRMIVEEFFPKIIETHIRTRSSIETATLSLDRYRTMGMQAVRNLPPEVQQENQDALDSAYRLAIERLLEFHASEVSQAGAAVPKKTAGSP
;
A
#
# COMPACT_ATOMS: atom_id res chain seq x y z
N MET A 1 1.32 18.58 12.16
CA MET A 1 1.19 17.09 12.14
C MET A 1 1.43 16.39 13.48
N ASN A 2 0.58 15.42 13.83
CA ASN A 2 0.62 14.53 15.00
C ASN A 2 1.74 13.48 14.85
N PRO A 3 2.54 13.17 15.89
CA PRO A 3 3.68 12.24 15.78
C PRO A 3 3.30 10.82 15.33
N LYS A 4 2.13 10.32 15.73
CA LYS A 4 1.68 8.98 15.35
C LYS A 4 1.25 8.94 13.89
N VAL A 5 0.58 9.99 13.40
CA VAL A 5 0.25 10.14 11.98
C VAL A 5 1.52 10.23 11.14
N ARG A 6 2.49 11.03 11.58
CA ARG A 6 3.79 11.15 10.91
C ARG A 6 4.49 9.79 10.76
N MET A 7 4.60 9.03 11.85
CA MET A 7 5.21 7.69 11.83
C MET A 7 4.45 6.71 10.92
N ILE A 8 3.11 6.79 10.86
CA ILE A 8 2.31 5.96 9.95
C ILE A 8 2.62 6.29 8.49
N VAL A 9 2.63 7.58 8.14
CA VAL A 9 2.83 8.07 6.78
C VAL A 9 4.27 7.87 6.30
N GLU A 10 5.24 8.24 7.13
CA GLU A 10 6.66 8.28 6.74
C GLU A 10 7.34 6.91 6.88
N GLU A 11 6.85 6.02 7.75
CA GLU A 11 7.53 4.76 8.05
C GLU A 11 6.67 3.53 7.76
N PHE A 12 5.48 3.43 8.36
CA PHE A 12 4.71 2.18 8.30
C PHE A 12 4.12 1.90 6.91
N PHE A 13 3.51 2.88 6.27
CA PHE A 13 2.97 2.71 4.92
C PHE A 13 4.06 2.29 3.92
N PRO A 14 5.20 3.01 3.79
CA PRO A 14 6.30 2.58 2.92
C PRO A 14 6.78 1.16 3.22
N LYS A 15 6.98 0.83 4.50
CA LYS A 15 7.49 -0.49 4.91
C LYS A 15 6.54 -1.63 4.54
N ILE A 16 5.23 -1.41 4.60
CA ILE A 16 4.22 -2.40 4.17
C ILE A 16 4.35 -2.65 2.67
N ILE A 17 4.44 -1.58 1.86
CA ILE A 17 4.61 -1.68 0.42
C ILE A 17 5.92 -2.38 0.05
N GLU A 18 7.03 -1.96 0.65
CA GLU A 18 8.35 -2.59 0.44
C GLU A 18 8.34 -4.08 0.80
N THR A 19 7.69 -4.43 1.91
CA THR A 19 7.56 -5.83 2.33
C THR A 19 6.76 -6.62 1.31
N HIS A 20 5.60 -6.09 0.85
CA HIS A 20 4.79 -6.73 -0.17
C HIS A 20 5.56 -6.96 -1.47
N ILE A 21 6.27 -5.93 -1.96
CA ILE A 21 7.10 -6.02 -3.17
C ILE A 21 8.18 -7.10 -3.00
N ARG A 22 8.87 -7.12 -1.87
CA ARG A 22 9.99 -8.04 -1.61
C ARG A 22 9.52 -9.49 -1.43
N THR A 23 8.45 -9.72 -0.69
CA THR A 23 8.03 -11.08 -0.31
C THR A 23 6.88 -11.62 -1.16
N ARG A 24 6.31 -10.81 -2.06
CA ARG A 24 5.12 -11.14 -2.85
C ARG A 24 3.97 -11.66 -1.97
N SER A 25 3.77 -11.03 -0.82
CA SER A 25 2.64 -11.36 0.07
C SER A 25 1.31 -11.09 -0.65
N SER A 26 0.19 -11.63 -0.18
CA SER A 26 -1.09 -11.35 -0.84
C SER A 26 -1.43 -9.86 -0.78
N ILE A 27 -2.01 -9.35 -1.87
CA ILE A 27 -2.49 -7.97 -1.93
C ILE A 27 -3.47 -7.66 -0.80
N GLU A 28 -4.36 -8.61 -0.50
CA GLU A 28 -5.32 -8.52 0.60
C GLU A 28 -4.63 -8.29 1.95
N THR A 29 -3.54 -9.01 2.24
CA THR A 29 -2.80 -8.84 3.50
C THR A 29 -2.16 -7.45 3.59
N ALA A 30 -1.61 -6.94 2.50
CA ALA A 30 -1.03 -5.61 2.45
C ALA A 30 -2.09 -4.52 2.65
N THR A 31 -3.23 -4.63 1.94
CA THR A 31 -4.38 -3.71 2.08
C THR A 31 -4.91 -3.69 3.51
N LEU A 32 -5.15 -4.87 4.11
CA LEU A 32 -5.61 -4.98 5.49
C LEU A 32 -4.62 -4.33 6.48
N SER A 33 -3.33 -4.42 6.21
CA SER A 33 -2.31 -3.79 7.05
C SER A 33 -2.37 -2.27 6.95
N LEU A 34 -2.47 -1.73 5.73
CA LEU A 34 -2.64 -0.28 5.49
C LEU A 34 -3.90 0.26 6.18
N ASP A 35 -5.03 -0.45 6.07
CA ASP A 35 -6.30 -0.06 6.70
C ASP A 35 -6.23 0.02 8.22
N ARG A 36 -5.54 -0.94 8.85
CA ARG A 36 -5.35 -0.94 10.30
C ARG A 36 -4.56 0.29 10.75
N TYR A 37 -3.46 0.59 10.08
CA TYR A 37 -2.65 1.77 10.42
C TYR A 37 -3.38 3.08 10.12
N ARG A 38 -4.14 3.17 9.02
CA ARG A 38 -5.03 4.31 8.76
C ARG A 38 -6.02 4.49 9.91
N THR A 39 -6.73 3.44 10.31
CA THR A 39 -7.69 3.50 11.42
C THR A 39 -7.03 3.95 12.73
N MET A 40 -5.84 3.44 13.03
CA MET A 40 -5.05 3.86 14.20
C MET A 40 -4.66 5.33 14.15
N GLY A 41 -4.32 5.86 12.97
CA GLY A 41 -4.02 7.28 12.77
C GLY A 41 -5.25 8.15 12.98
N MET A 42 -6.40 7.77 12.42
CA MET A 42 -7.68 8.48 12.62
C MET A 42 -8.07 8.53 14.10
N GLN A 43 -7.90 7.42 14.83
CA GLN A 43 -8.15 7.37 16.28
C GLN A 43 -7.20 8.29 17.06
N ALA A 44 -5.94 8.40 16.63
CA ALA A 44 -4.93 9.22 17.31
C ALA A 44 -5.23 10.73 17.24
N VAL A 45 -6.03 11.15 16.26
CA VAL A 45 -6.35 12.58 16.03
C VAL A 45 -7.79 12.94 16.39
N ARG A 46 -8.58 11.98 16.88
CA ARG A 46 -10.01 12.18 17.19
C ARG A 46 -10.29 13.32 18.17
N ASN A 47 -9.40 13.55 19.13
CA ASN A 47 -9.60 14.52 20.21
C ASN A 47 -8.77 15.81 20.02
N LEU A 48 -8.15 16.00 18.85
CA LEU A 48 -7.39 17.22 18.56
C LEU A 48 -8.32 18.37 18.16
N PRO A 49 -7.85 19.63 18.23
CA PRO A 49 -8.58 20.77 17.68
C PRO A 49 -8.96 20.54 16.21
N PRO A 50 -10.13 21.00 15.74
CA PRO A 50 -10.66 20.68 14.41
C PRO A 50 -9.67 20.94 13.26
N GLU A 51 -8.97 22.07 13.29
CA GLU A 51 -8.00 22.44 12.26
C GLU A 51 -6.81 21.45 12.20
N VAL A 52 -6.26 21.11 13.36
CA VAL A 52 -5.15 20.15 13.48
C VAL A 52 -5.64 18.75 13.13
N GLN A 53 -6.84 18.38 13.54
CA GLN A 53 -7.46 17.12 13.19
C GLN A 53 -7.57 16.99 11.66
N GLN A 54 -8.11 17.99 10.97
CA GLN A 54 -8.28 17.98 9.52
C GLN A 54 -6.93 17.85 8.79
N GLU A 55 -5.93 18.66 9.16
CA GLU A 55 -4.58 18.59 8.57
C GLU A 55 -4.00 17.16 8.64
N ASN A 56 -4.20 16.49 9.77
CA ASN A 56 -3.71 15.13 9.95
C ASN A 56 -4.53 14.07 9.21
N GLN A 57 -5.85 14.25 9.13
CA GLN A 57 -6.71 13.34 8.37
C GLN A 57 -6.38 13.43 6.88
N ASP A 58 -6.21 14.64 6.34
CA ASP A 58 -5.84 14.86 4.94
C ASP A 58 -4.49 14.23 4.60
N ALA A 59 -3.49 14.42 5.48
CA ALA A 59 -2.18 13.81 5.32
C ALA A 59 -2.27 12.27 5.31
N LEU A 60 -3.02 11.70 6.24
CA LEU A 60 -3.18 10.25 6.38
C LEU A 60 -3.94 9.64 5.19
N ASP A 61 -5.01 10.29 4.73
CA ASP A 61 -5.83 9.84 3.62
C ASP A 61 -5.09 9.94 2.29
N SER A 62 -4.35 11.02 2.07
CA SER A 62 -3.51 11.18 0.88
C SER A 62 -2.42 10.11 0.83
N ALA A 63 -1.72 9.88 1.94
CA ALA A 63 -0.69 8.85 2.04
C ALA A 63 -1.25 7.43 1.87
N TYR A 64 -2.43 7.16 2.43
CA TYR A 64 -3.09 5.87 2.28
C TYR A 64 -3.48 5.61 0.82
N ARG A 65 -4.06 6.60 0.15
CA ARG A 65 -4.42 6.49 -1.28
C ARG A 65 -3.18 6.18 -2.12
N LEU A 66 -2.09 6.91 -1.93
CA LEU A 66 -0.83 6.68 -2.65
C LEU A 66 -0.25 5.28 -2.38
N ALA A 67 -0.34 4.79 -1.15
CA ALA A 67 0.09 3.44 -0.80
C ALA A 67 -0.75 2.37 -1.52
N ILE A 68 -2.08 2.54 -1.56
CA ILE A 68 -2.99 1.62 -2.27
C ILE A 68 -2.75 1.65 -3.78
N GLU A 69 -2.60 2.83 -4.37
CA GLU A 69 -2.26 2.98 -5.80
C GLU A 69 -0.97 2.21 -6.12
N ARG A 70 0.09 2.43 -5.32
CA ARG A 70 1.36 1.75 -5.50
C ARG A 70 1.26 0.22 -5.38
N LEU A 71 0.46 -0.24 -4.42
CA LEU A 71 0.20 -1.67 -4.21
C LEU A 71 -0.48 -2.30 -5.43
N LEU A 72 -1.51 -1.62 -5.97
CA LEU A 72 -2.26 -2.08 -7.13
C LEU A 72 -1.43 -2.07 -8.41
N GLU A 73 -0.62 -1.03 -8.62
CA GLU A 73 0.30 -0.92 -9.76
C GLU A 73 1.31 -2.08 -9.81
N PHE A 74 1.91 -2.39 -8.65
CA PHE A 74 2.86 -3.50 -8.55
C PHE A 74 2.16 -4.83 -8.88
N HIS A 75 0.98 -5.06 -8.32
CA HIS A 75 0.22 -6.28 -8.57
C HIS A 75 -0.19 -6.43 -10.04
N ALA A 76 -0.69 -5.36 -10.67
CA ALA A 76 -1.07 -5.37 -12.09
C ALA A 76 0.14 -5.65 -13.02
N SER A 77 1.32 -5.15 -12.65
CA SER A 77 2.57 -5.38 -13.37
C SER A 77 3.03 -6.85 -13.27
N GLU A 78 2.93 -7.45 -12.09
CA GLU A 78 3.24 -8.89 -11.88
C GLU A 78 2.30 -9.81 -12.68
N VAL A 79 0.99 -9.53 -12.68
CA VAL A 79 0.00 -10.31 -13.46
C VAL A 79 0.29 -10.22 -14.97
N SER A 80 0.67 -9.04 -15.45
CA SER A 80 1.02 -8.83 -16.87
C SER A 80 2.28 -9.59 -17.28
N GLN A 81 3.29 -9.69 -16.40
CA GLN A 81 4.50 -10.48 -16.66
C GLN A 81 4.26 -11.99 -16.57
N ALA A 82 3.42 -12.45 -15.64
CA ALA A 82 3.08 -13.86 -15.50
C ALA A 82 2.29 -14.41 -16.71
N GLY A 83 1.48 -13.59 -17.36
CA GLY A 83 0.72 -13.96 -18.57
C GLY A 83 1.56 -14.08 -19.85
N ALA A 84 2.76 -13.48 -19.91
CA ALA A 84 3.62 -13.50 -21.09
C ALA A 84 4.53 -14.73 -21.18
N ALA A 85 4.61 -15.54 -20.12
CA ALA A 85 5.42 -16.76 -20.10
C ALA A 85 4.66 -17.98 -20.66
N VAL A 86 4.20 -17.91 -21.91
CA VAL A 86 3.76 -19.12 -22.64
C VAL A 86 4.98 -19.73 -23.34
N PRO A 87 5.36 -20.99 -23.05
CA PRO A 87 6.54 -21.59 -23.64
C PRO A 87 6.31 -21.79 -25.14
N LYS A 88 7.24 -21.25 -25.97
CA LYS A 88 7.36 -21.61 -27.38
C LYS A 88 7.62 -23.11 -27.46
N LYS A 89 6.56 -23.88 -27.68
CA LYS A 89 6.62 -25.30 -28.03
C LYS A 89 7.40 -25.38 -29.34
N THR A 90 8.61 -25.92 -29.26
CA THR A 90 9.47 -26.28 -30.38
C THR A 90 8.65 -27.13 -31.36
N ALA A 91 8.36 -26.57 -32.54
CA ALA A 91 7.84 -27.32 -33.66
C ALA A 91 8.98 -28.19 -34.20
N GLY A 92 8.99 -29.46 -33.79
CA GLY A 92 9.80 -30.48 -34.44
C GLY A 92 9.11 -30.89 -35.75
N SER A 93 9.80 -30.66 -36.87
CA SER A 93 9.51 -31.30 -38.16
C SER A 93 9.68 -32.82 -38.05
N PRO A 94 8.86 -33.58 -38.79
CA PRO A 94 9.39 -34.26 -39.96
C PRO A 94 8.57 -34.02 -41.24
#